data_AF-X1UPX8-F1
#
_entry.id   AF-X1UPX8-F1
#
_cell.length_a   1.000
_cell.length_b   1.000
_cell.length_c   1.000
_cell.angle_alpha   90.00
_cell.angle_beta   90.00
_cell.angle_gamma   90.00
#
_symmetry.space_group_name_H-M   'P 1'
#
loop_
_entity.id
_entity.type
_entity.pdbx_description
1 polymer ?
#
loop_
_entity_poly.entity_id
_entity_poly.type
_entity_poly.pdbx_seq_one_letter_code
_entity_poly.pdbx_strand_id
1 'polypeptide(L)'
;VYDGKLYAGVSRYSGTGSGLKPSENTVPGGKIYRYEGGKKWVDCGRLSNPKTGDADAIAGLVVFDGKLYATPIYKTGRGLYRYEGGEKWTYCSTYDDYRIVHTTTFNGNLYGTSYDKEAGVMQYDGGVSFTSCGNPAKAWQSYAFMAY
;
A
#
# COMPACT_ATOMS: atom_id res chain seq x y z
N VAL A 1 7.38 -5.25 -11.26
CA VAL A 1 8.69 -5.93 -11.12
C VAL A 1 9.68 -4.90 -10.61
N TYR A 2 10.48 -5.23 -9.61
CA TYR A 2 11.48 -4.33 -9.01
C TYR A 2 12.84 -5.05 -9.01
N ASP A 3 13.89 -4.40 -9.50
CA ASP A 3 15.23 -4.99 -9.68
C ASP A 3 15.21 -6.37 -10.37
N GLY A 4 14.37 -6.52 -11.39
CA GLY A 4 14.21 -7.78 -12.13
C GLY A 4 13.53 -8.91 -11.35
N LYS A 5 12.98 -8.64 -10.16
CA LYS A 5 12.35 -9.63 -9.28
C LYS A 5 10.85 -9.36 -9.08
N LEU A 6 10.11 -10.44 -8.87
CA LEU A 6 8.69 -10.41 -8.51
C LEU A 6 8.55 -10.25 -6.99
N TYR A 7 7.67 -9.35 -6.58
CA TYR A 7 7.29 -9.14 -5.19
C TYR A 7 5.78 -9.34 -5.04
N ALA A 8 5.36 -9.92 -3.93
CA ALA A 8 3.97 -10.20 -3.61
C ALA A 8 3.66 -9.77 -2.17
N GLY A 9 2.60 -8.99 -1.99
CA GLY A 9 2.06 -8.66 -0.68
C GLY A 9 1.11 -9.75 -0.20
N VAL A 10 1.09 -10.01 1.11
CA VAL A 10 0.19 -10.98 1.75
C VAL A 10 -0.80 -10.24 2.63
N SER A 11 -2.05 -10.70 2.62
CA SER A 11 -3.15 -10.03 3.29
C SER A 11 -3.98 -10.97 4.14
N ARG A 12 -4.27 -10.55 5.37
CA ARG A 12 -5.31 -11.16 6.20
C ARG A 12 -6.60 -10.41 5.94
N TYR A 13 -7.58 -11.11 5.38
CA TYR A 13 -8.90 -10.53 5.15
C TYR A 13 -9.64 -10.34 6.48
N SER A 14 -10.33 -9.21 6.64
CA SER A 14 -11.19 -8.93 7.79
C SER A 14 -12.63 -8.81 7.33
N GLY A 15 -13.46 -9.81 7.68
CA GLY A 15 -14.90 -9.80 7.34
C GLY A 15 -15.68 -8.63 7.95
N THR A 16 -15.20 -8.07 9.07
CA THR A 16 -15.87 -6.96 9.77
C THR A 16 -16.02 -5.70 8.92
N GLY A 17 -15.08 -5.44 8.01
CA GLY A 17 -15.16 -4.30 7.08
C GLY A 17 -16.32 -4.41 6.09
N SER A 18 -16.85 -5.62 5.91
CA SER A 18 -17.96 -5.95 5.00
C SER A 18 -19.24 -6.33 5.77
N GLY A 19 -19.33 -5.98 7.06
CA GLY A 19 -20.47 -6.32 7.92
C GLY A 19 -20.60 -7.81 8.26
N LEU A 20 -19.56 -8.60 8.01
CA LEU A 20 -19.51 -10.02 8.33
C LEU A 20 -18.83 -10.25 9.70
N LYS A 21 -18.92 -11.49 10.20
CA LYS A 21 -18.13 -11.92 11.36
C LYS A 21 -16.63 -11.76 11.08
N PRO A 22 -15.79 -11.56 12.12
CA PRO A 22 -14.35 -11.59 11.98
C PRO A 22 -13.89 -12.87 11.28
N SER A 23 -12.82 -12.76 10.48
CA SER A 23 -12.20 -13.92 9.84
C SER A 23 -11.65 -14.88 10.91
N GLU A 24 -11.88 -16.18 10.73
CA GLU A 24 -11.29 -17.22 11.56
C GLU A 24 -9.76 -17.32 11.39
N ASN A 25 -9.22 -16.88 10.24
CA ASN A 25 -7.79 -16.77 10.03
C ASN A 25 -7.18 -15.69 10.94
N THR A 26 -6.32 -16.12 11.86
CA THR A 26 -5.57 -15.28 12.80
C THR A 26 -4.11 -15.04 12.38
N VAL A 27 -3.64 -15.65 11.29
CA VAL A 27 -2.28 -15.47 10.78
C VAL A 27 -2.13 -14.05 10.25
N PRO A 28 -1.24 -13.21 10.83
CA PRO A 28 -1.11 -11.83 10.43
C PRO A 28 -0.64 -11.67 8.98
N GLY A 29 -1.21 -10.71 8.27
CA GLY A 29 -0.76 -10.33 6.94
C GLY A 29 0.17 -9.12 6.96
N GLY A 30 0.17 -8.31 5.91
CA GLY A 30 0.94 -7.07 5.83
C GLY A 30 2.44 -7.28 5.56
N LYS A 31 2.84 -8.51 5.21
CA LYS A 31 4.19 -8.84 4.77
C LYS A 31 4.31 -8.79 3.25
N ILE A 32 5.51 -8.50 2.78
CA ILE A 32 5.86 -8.58 1.36
C ILE A 32 6.91 -9.68 1.20
N TYR A 33 6.82 -10.46 0.13
CA TYR A 33 7.78 -11.50 -0.20
C TYR A 33 8.35 -11.30 -1.60
N ARG A 34 9.64 -11.61 -1.77
CA ARG A 34 10.32 -11.61 -3.07
C ARG A 34 10.50 -13.04 -3.57
N TYR A 35 10.17 -13.28 -4.83
CA TYR A 35 10.38 -14.57 -5.47
C TYR A 35 11.84 -14.77 -5.89
N GLU A 36 12.42 -15.91 -5.51
CA GLU A 36 13.81 -16.29 -5.86
C GLU A 36 13.88 -17.47 -6.85
N GLY A 37 12.75 -17.88 -7.43
CA GLY A 37 12.68 -19.02 -8.36
C GLY A 37 12.21 -20.32 -7.70
N GLY A 38 11.66 -21.22 -8.53
CA GLY A 38 11.06 -22.47 -8.09
C GLY A 38 9.91 -22.23 -7.10
N LYS A 39 10.08 -22.67 -5.85
CA LYS A 39 9.14 -22.48 -4.73
C LYS A 39 9.69 -21.57 -3.63
N LYS A 40 10.81 -20.87 -3.89
CA LYS A 40 11.51 -20.07 -2.88
C LYS A 40 11.01 -18.63 -2.86
N TRP A 41 10.68 -18.16 -1.66
CA TRP A 41 10.29 -16.80 -1.36
C TRP A 41 11.12 -16.28 -0.19
N VAL A 42 11.56 -15.03 -0.27
CA VAL A 42 12.30 -14.34 0.79
C VAL A 42 11.38 -13.33 1.45
N ASP A 43 11.28 -13.38 2.77
CA ASP A 43 10.55 -12.38 3.56
C ASP A 43 11.22 -11.01 3.37
N CYS A 44 10.44 -10.03 2.92
CA CYS A 44 10.88 -8.65 2.73
C CYS A 44 10.33 -7.74 3.81
N GLY A 45 9.82 -8.29 4.91
CA GLY A 45 9.37 -7.55 6.08
C GLY A 45 7.90 -7.19 6.05
N ARG A 46 7.43 -6.76 7.22
CA ARG A 46 6.07 -6.28 7.46
C ARG A 46 6.04 -4.76 7.45
N LEU A 47 5.01 -4.16 6.85
CA LEU A 47 4.81 -2.72 6.96
C LEU A 47 4.35 -2.38 8.38
N SER A 48 5.02 -1.43 9.01
CA SER A 48 4.68 -0.94 10.34
C SER A 48 5.14 0.51 10.50
N ASN A 49 4.38 1.29 11.24
CA ASN A 49 4.79 2.64 11.62
C ASN A 49 4.34 2.98 13.05
N PRO A 50 5.04 3.89 13.74
CA PRO A 50 4.72 4.22 15.14
C PRO A 50 3.37 4.95 15.32
N LYS A 51 2.78 5.49 14.25
CA LYS A 51 1.54 6.26 14.31
C LYS A 51 0.30 5.36 14.34
N THR A 52 0.31 4.28 13.58
CA THR A 52 -0.88 3.45 13.31
C THR A 52 -0.63 1.95 13.45
N GLY A 53 0.58 1.54 13.84
CA GLY A 53 0.94 0.15 14.14
C GLY A 53 1.27 -0.69 12.92
N ASP A 54 1.07 -1.99 13.06
CA ASP A 54 1.40 -2.99 12.04
C ASP A 54 0.30 -3.13 10.99
N ALA A 55 0.69 -3.13 9.72
CA ALA A 55 -0.22 -3.45 8.64
C ALA A 55 -0.60 -4.93 8.66
N ASP A 56 -1.83 -5.22 8.23
CA ASP A 56 -2.35 -6.58 8.23
C ASP A 56 -2.82 -7.04 6.84
N ALA A 57 -2.88 -6.13 5.88
CA ALA A 57 -3.19 -6.43 4.50
C ALA A 57 -2.55 -5.42 3.55
N ILE A 58 -1.78 -5.93 2.59
CA ILE A 58 -1.18 -5.15 1.50
C ILE A 58 -2.23 -4.93 0.41
N ALA A 59 -2.32 -3.69 -0.06
CA ALA A 59 -3.22 -3.26 -1.12
C ALA A 59 -2.47 -3.10 -2.45
N GLY A 60 -1.34 -2.39 -2.41
CA GLY A 60 -0.62 -1.98 -3.61
C GLY A 60 0.89 -2.16 -3.48
N LEU A 61 1.51 -2.44 -4.62
CA LEU A 61 2.96 -2.41 -4.83
C LEU A 61 3.22 -1.62 -6.12
N VAL A 62 4.12 -0.65 -6.06
CA VAL A 62 4.46 0.19 -7.22
C VAL A 62 5.95 0.51 -7.22
N VAL A 63 6.55 0.57 -8.41
CA VAL A 63 7.92 1.07 -8.55
C VAL A 63 7.86 2.52 -8.99
N PHE A 64 8.50 3.39 -8.22
CA PHE A 64 8.58 4.82 -8.47
C PHE A 64 10.00 5.30 -8.18
N ASP A 65 10.56 6.12 -9.07
CA ASP A 65 11.93 6.65 -8.93
C ASP A 65 12.98 5.58 -8.58
N GLY A 66 12.91 4.43 -9.28
CA GLY A 66 13.84 3.32 -9.07
C GLY A 66 13.73 2.65 -7.69
N LYS A 67 12.64 2.85 -6.94
CA LYS A 67 12.41 2.26 -5.62
C LYS A 67 11.04 1.57 -5.58
N LEU A 68 10.96 0.49 -4.79
CA LEU A 68 9.69 -0.20 -4.52
C LEU A 68 8.95 0.50 -3.40
N TYR A 69 7.66 0.75 -3.61
CA TYR A 69 6.74 1.27 -2.63
C TYR A 69 5.58 0.31 -2.38
N ALA A 70 5.01 0.37 -1.19
CA ALA A 70 3.89 -0.45 -0.77
C ALA A 70 2.87 0.35 0.05
N THR A 71 1.61 -0.08 -0.03
CA THR A 71 0.48 0.50 0.69
C THR A 71 -0.38 -0.61 1.30
N PRO A 72 -0.92 -0.42 2.52
CA PRO A 72 -1.92 -1.32 3.08
C PRO A 72 -3.35 -0.81 2.87
N ILE A 73 -4.33 -1.70 3.05
CA ILE A 73 -5.75 -1.40 2.79
C ILE A 73 -6.52 -0.91 4.03
N TYR A 74 -6.07 -1.27 5.23
CA TYR A 74 -6.76 -0.95 6.48
C TYR A 74 -6.20 0.30 7.15
N LYS A 75 -6.95 0.83 8.12
CA LYS A 75 -6.54 2.01 8.91
C LYS A 75 -5.33 1.71 9.79
N THR A 76 -5.23 0.51 10.37
CA THR A 76 -4.04 0.07 11.10
C THR A 76 -2.89 -0.16 10.13
N GLY A 77 -1.72 0.41 10.43
CA GLY A 77 -0.55 0.42 9.56
C GLY A 77 -0.69 1.27 8.30
N ARG A 78 -1.71 2.14 8.17
CA ARG A 78 -1.90 2.97 6.97
C ARG A 78 -0.68 3.85 6.67
N GLY A 79 -0.36 4.00 5.38
CA GLY A 79 0.78 4.77 4.92
C GLY A 79 1.25 4.35 3.54
N LEU A 80 2.06 5.23 2.94
CA LEU A 80 2.98 4.85 1.88
C LEU A 80 4.32 4.47 2.49
N TYR A 81 4.87 3.35 2.05
CA TYR A 81 6.15 2.83 2.54
C TYR A 81 7.11 2.61 1.39
N ARG A 82 8.38 2.95 1.58
CA ARG A 82 9.46 2.68 0.63
C ARG A 82 10.33 1.54 1.12
N TYR A 83 10.66 0.62 0.23
CA TYR A 83 11.52 -0.52 0.52
C TYR A 83 12.98 -0.08 0.60
N GLU A 84 13.67 -0.50 1.67
CA GLU A 84 15.08 -0.18 1.92
C GLU A 84 15.99 -1.42 1.79
N GLY A 85 15.42 -2.58 1.44
CA GLY A 85 16.15 -3.84 1.35
C GLY A 85 16.03 -4.73 2.60
N GLY A 86 16.29 -6.03 2.42
CA GLY A 86 16.08 -7.03 3.46
C GLY A 86 14.62 -7.01 3.92
N GLU A 87 14.40 -6.80 5.22
CA GLU A 87 13.06 -6.71 5.84
C GLU A 87 12.66 -5.26 6.20
N LYS A 88 13.38 -4.26 5.68
CA LYS A 88 13.25 -2.87 6.11
C LYS A 88 12.38 -2.05 5.16
N TRP A 89 11.49 -1.26 5.76
CA TRP A 89 10.63 -0.30 5.09
C TRP A 89 10.68 1.05 5.81
N THR A 90 10.80 2.13 5.06
CA THR A 90 10.63 3.48 5.58
C THR A 90 9.19 3.94 5.37
N TYR A 91 8.51 4.29 6.45
CA TYR A 91 7.24 5.01 6.39
C TYR A 91 7.48 6.42 5.81
N CYS A 92 6.83 6.74 4.69
CA CYS A 92 6.94 8.04 4.03
C CYS A 92 5.89 9.00 4.60
N SER A 93 4.61 8.78 4.26
CA SER A 93 3.51 9.59 4.79
C SER A 93 2.13 9.01 4.48
N THR A 94 1.12 9.78 4.87
CA THR A 94 -0.29 9.71 4.47
C THR A 94 -0.74 11.11 4.04
N TYR A 95 -1.86 11.22 3.33
CA TYR A 95 -2.54 12.50 3.11
C TYR A 95 -3.59 12.69 4.21
N ASP A 96 -3.47 13.71 5.07
CA ASP A 96 -4.40 14.00 6.18
C ASP A 96 -4.76 12.78 7.04
N ASP A 97 -3.78 11.89 7.26
CA ASP A 97 -3.98 10.63 7.98
C ASP A 97 -4.99 9.65 7.34
N TYR A 98 -5.34 9.88 6.08
CA TYR A 98 -6.16 8.97 5.28
C TYR A 98 -5.33 7.82 4.72
N ARG A 99 -6.01 6.71 4.41
CA ARG A 99 -5.37 5.61 3.69
C ARG A 99 -5.02 6.06 2.27
N ILE A 100 -3.81 5.69 1.87
CA ILE A 100 -3.41 5.60 0.47
C ILE A 100 -3.50 4.11 0.12
N VAL A 101 -4.34 3.73 -0.83
CA VAL A 101 -4.67 2.31 -1.08
C VAL A 101 -4.08 1.83 -2.38
N HIS A 102 -4.59 2.28 -3.52
CA HIS A 102 -4.09 1.87 -4.83
C HIS A 102 -3.18 2.94 -5.37
N THR A 103 -2.05 2.54 -5.92
CA THR A 103 -1.01 3.45 -6.40
C THR A 103 -0.64 3.16 -7.84
N THR A 104 -0.28 4.21 -8.56
CA THR A 104 0.21 4.11 -9.94
C THR A 104 1.18 5.25 -10.23
N THR A 105 1.95 5.13 -11.31
CA THR A 105 2.84 6.19 -11.76
C THR A 105 2.33 6.79 -13.07
N PHE A 106 2.49 8.10 -13.22
CA PHE A 106 2.14 8.81 -14.45
C PHE A 106 3.01 10.06 -14.58
N ASN A 107 3.55 10.31 -15.78
CA ASN A 107 4.42 11.46 -16.07
C ASN A 107 5.53 11.71 -15.03
N GLY A 108 6.20 10.63 -14.59
CA GLY A 108 7.29 10.74 -13.62
C GLY A 108 6.85 11.08 -12.19
N ASN A 109 5.56 10.98 -11.87
CA ASN A 109 5.02 11.18 -10.53
C ASN A 109 4.35 9.91 -9.99
N LEU A 110 4.23 9.82 -8.68
CA LEU A 110 3.50 8.77 -7.97
C LEU A 110 2.15 9.32 -7.51
N TYR A 111 1.08 8.60 -7.83
CA TYR A 111 -0.26 8.91 -7.40
C TYR A 111 -0.85 7.76 -6.59
N GLY A 112 -1.74 8.09 -5.67
CA GLY A 112 -2.50 7.12 -4.90
C GLY A 112 -3.96 7.52 -4.72
N THR A 113 -4.83 6.53 -4.53
CA THR A 113 -6.25 6.75 -4.23
C THR A 113 -6.57 6.48 -2.77
N SER A 114 -7.63 7.12 -2.26
CA SER A 114 -8.08 6.95 -0.88
C SER A 114 -9.47 6.34 -0.75
N TYR A 115 -9.70 5.58 0.32
CA TYR A 115 -11.03 5.11 0.73
C TYR A 115 -11.67 6.03 1.79
N ASP A 116 -10.96 7.06 2.24
CA ASP A 116 -11.41 7.94 3.33
C ASP A 116 -11.82 9.34 2.83
N LYS A 117 -11.57 9.66 1.55
CA LYS A 117 -11.87 10.95 0.92
C LYS A 117 -12.55 10.79 -0.44
N GLU A 118 -13.75 10.21 -0.48
CA GLU A 118 -14.57 10.12 -1.72
C GLU A 118 -13.81 9.58 -2.96
N ALA A 119 -13.07 8.46 -2.81
CA ALA A 119 -12.21 7.93 -3.87
C ALA A 119 -11.16 8.94 -4.41
N GLY A 120 -10.76 9.90 -3.58
CA GLY A 120 -9.87 11.00 -3.94
C GLY A 120 -8.51 10.52 -4.40
N VAL A 121 -7.92 11.29 -5.31
CA VAL A 121 -6.60 11.08 -5.88
C VAL A 121 -5.61 12.04 -5.23
N MET A 122 -4.44 11.54 -4.86
CA MET A 122 -3.37 12.32 -4.26
C MET A 122 -2.05 12.03 -4.98
N GLN A 123 -1.34 13.09 -5.33
CA GLN A 123 0.04 13.02 -5.80
C GLN A 123 0.97 12.97 -4.59
N TYR A 124 1.97 12.10 -4.64
CA TYR A 124 3.06 12.08 -3.67
C TYR A 124 4.11 13.13 -4.07
N ASP A 125 4.41 14.06 -3.16
CA ASP A 125 5.35 15.17 -3.43
C ASP A 125 6.79 14.84 -3.00
N GLY A 126 7.01 13.62 -2.49
CA GLY A 126 8.28 13.21 -1.90
C GLY A 126 8.33 13.40 -0.38
N GLY A 127 9.23 12.65 0.25
CA GLY A 127 9.42 12.66 1.70
C GLY A 127 8.15 12.35 2.49
N VAL A 128 7.50 13.40 3.00
CA VAL A 128 6.45 13.32 4.02
C VAL A 128 5.10 13.94 3.59
N SER A 129 4.91 14.29 2.31
CA SER A 129 3.71 15.03 1.88
C SER A 129 3.03 14.49 0.64
N PHE A 130 1.76 14.86 0.52
CA PHE A 130 0.89 14.56 -0.61
C PHE A 130 0.05 15.80 -0.95
N THR A 131 -0.23 15.99 -2.24
CA THR A 131 -1.12 17.03 -2.76
C THR A 131 -2.38 16.38 -3.34
N SER A 132 -3.55 16.92 -3.03
CA SER A 132 -4.82 16.39 -3.57
C SER A 132 -5.01 16.80 -5.03
N CYS A 133 -5.39 15.85 -5.88
CA CYS A 133 -5.74 16.05 -7.28
C CYS A 133 -7.27 16.08 -7.50
N GLY A 134 -8.06 16.09 -6.43
CA GLY A 134 -9.52 16.03 -6.48
C GLY A 134 -10.07 14.60 -6.54
N ASN A 135 -11.36 14.48 -6.89
CA ASN A 135 -12.12 13.23 -6.84
C ASN A 135 -12.60 12.88 -8.27
N PRO A 136 -12.47 11.62 -8.72
CA PRO A 136 -12.81 11.22 -10.08
C PRO A 136 -14.33 11.20 -10.34
N ALA A 137 -15.15 10.99 -9.30
CA ALA A 137 -16.62 10.98 -9.35
C ALA A 137 -17.20 11.07 -7.94
N LYS A 138 -18.54 11.08 -7.81
CA LYS A 138 -19.24 10.82 -6.54
C LYS A 138 -19.12 9.35 -6.15
N ALA A 139 -17.94 8.95 -5.71
CA ALA A 139 -17.62 7.60 -5.25
C ALA A 139 -17.02 7.65 -3.85
N TRP A 140 -17.04 6.53 -3.13
CA TRP A 140 -16.42 6.43 -1.81
C TRP A 140 -15.10 5.67 -1.82
N GLN A 141 -14.94 4.74 -2.77
CA GLN A 141 -13.78 3.86 -2.89
C GLN A 141 -13.45 3.61 -4.35
N SER A 142 -12.17 3.47 -4.66
CA SER A 142 -11.66 3.05 -5.97
C SER A 142 -10.89 1.73 -5.78
N TYR A 143 -11.26 0.65 -6.45
CA TYR A 143 -10.63 -0.67 -6.19
C TYR A 143 -9.38 -0.97 -7.02
N ALA A 144 -9.03 -0.09 -7.95
CA ALA A 144 -7.84 -0.19 -8.78
C ALA A 144 -7.44 1.21 -9.25
N PHE A 145 -6.18 1.36 -9.62
CA PHE A 145 -5.69 2.60 -10.22
C PHE A 145 -4.59 2.28 -11.23
N MET A 146 -4.81 2.66 -12.48
CA MET A 146 -3.89 2.40 -13.58
C MET A 146 -3.83 3.63 -14.48
N ALA A 147 -2.62 4.02 -14.86
CA ALA A 147 -2.39 4.93 -15.97
C ALA A 147 -2.12 4.12 -17.25
N TYR A 148 -2.53 4.66 -18.40
CA TYR A 148 -2.33 4.08 -19.73
C TYR A 148 -1.79 5.13 -20.70
#